data_AF-A0A932P4L5-F1
#
_entry.id   AF-A0A932P4L5-F1
#
_cell.length_a   1.000
_cell.length_b   1.000
_cell.length_c   1.000
_cell.angle_alpha   90.00
_cell.angle_beta   90.00
_cell.angle_gamma   90.00
#
_symmetry.space_group_name_H-M   'P 1'
#
loop_
_entity.id
_entity.type
_entity.pdbx_description
1 polymer ?
#
loop_
_entity_poly.entity_id
_entity_poly.type
_entity_poly.pdbx_seq_one_letter_code
_entity_poly.pdbx_strand_id
1 'polypeptide(L)'
;MLSSVIGVHSDLLDRGRLPTLTRPGERISAGEVVTLCLCGFVAALCTAFLDLDLRIPGHSIIRAIFPMAFGFALVPRRSAGTIMGTTALATSLGLKVGGFAGMGTGAMTSLFLTGPLLDLSLMYARAGWQLYWGFMLAGVVSNLVALVVRGAAKLWAADQLGGRRFGEWLPQAVMTYLLCGAVAGLVSAFFWFQHNQTKRSAANEDCP
;
A
#
# COMPACT_ATOMS: atom_id res chain seq x y z
N MET A 1 3.19 -0.15 28.05
CA MET A 1 2.23 0.34 27.03
C MET A 1 2.76 0.31 25.59
N LEU A 2 4.06 0.53 25.33
CA LEU A 2 4.65 0.42 23.98
C LEU A 2 4.56 -1.00 23.36
N SER A 3 4.55 -2.05 24.18
CA SER A 3 4.46 -3.44 23.70
C SER A 3 3.13 -3.78 23.00
N SER A 4 2.04 -3.06 23.30
CA SER A 4 0.72 -3.32 22.67
C SER A 4 0.59 -2.69 21.28
N VAL A 5 1.43 -1.70 20.96
CA VAL A 5 1.43 -1.00 19.67
C VAL A 5 2.09 -1.87 18.59
N ILE A 6 2.99 -2.77 18.98
CA ILE A 6 3.80 -3.62 18.09
C ILE A 6 3.39 -5.09 18.22
N GLY A 7 2.09 -5.34 18.36
CA GLY A 7 1.55 -6.69 18.37
C GLY A 7 1.69 -7.34 16.98
N VAL A 8 1.92 -8.66 16.97
CA VAL A 8 1.84 -9.45 15.73
C VAL A 8 0.38 -9.57 15.31
N HIS A 9 0.12 -9.52 14.01
CA HIS A 9 -1.22 -9.65 13.46
C HIS A 9 -1.51 -11.14 13.21
N SER A 10 -2.08 -11.81 14.23
CA SER A 10 -2.41 -13.25 14.20
C SER A 10 -3.19 -13.66 12.95
N ASP A 11 -4.10 -12.80 12.50
CA ASP A 11 -4.99 -13.07 11.38
C ASP A 11 -4.27 -13.05 10.02
N LEU A 12 -3.17 -12.30 9.92
CA LEU A 12 -2.30 -12.26 8.74
C LEU A 12 -1.29 -13.41 8.76
N LEU A 13 -0.78 -13.78 9.95
CA LEU A 13 0.16 -14.90 10.11
C LEU A 13 -0.40 -16.20 9.54
N ASP A 14 -1.66 -16.52 9.81
CA ASP A 14 -2.28 -17.78 9.38
C ASP A 14 -2.58 -17.85 7.88
N ARG A 15 -2.47 -16.72 7.16
CA ARG A 15 -2.93 -16.57 5.78
C ARG A 15 -1.90 -15.99 4.81
N GLY A 16 -0.72 -15.64 5.30
CA GLY A 16 0.41 -15.30 4.43
C GLY A 16 0.77 -16.50 3.55
N ARG A 17 0.99 -16.24 2.25
CA ARG A 17 1.51 -17.26 1.33
C ARG A 17 2.98 -17.60 1.55
N LEU A 18 3.69 -16.76 2.30
CA LEU A 18 5.13 -16.84 2.48
C LEU A 18 5.44 -17.29 3.92
N PRO A 19 6.53 -18.05 4.13
CA PRO A 19 6.98 -18.42 5.46
C PRO A 19 7.27 -17.16 6.26
N THR A 20 6.53 -16.99 7.35
CA THR A 20 6.61 -15.77 8.15
C THR A 20 7.94 -15.70 8.89
N LEU A 21 8.63 -14.55 8.80
CA LEU A 21 9.85 -14.29 9.58
C LEU A 21 9.56 -13.97 11.05
N THR A 22 8.30 -13.78 11.40
CA THR A 22 7.86 -13.35 12.74
C THR A 22 7.50 -14.55 13.61
N ARG A 23 8.05 -14.58 14.84
CA ARG A 23 7.62 -15.49 15.91
C ARG A 23 6.63 -14.80 16.84
N PRO A 24 5.47 -15.40 17.16
CA PRO A 24 4.52 -14.84 18.12
C PRO A 24 5.17 -14.62 19.49
N GLY A 25 5.13 -13.39 20.01
CA GLY A 25 5.64 -13.05 21.35
C GLY A 25 7.06 -12.48 21.42
N GLU A 26 7.83 -12.51 20.33
CA GLU A 26 9.16 -11.89 20.29
C GLU A 26 9.12 -10.39 19.93
N ARG A 27 10.06 -9.61 20.48
CA ARG A 27 10.29 -8.20 20.10
C ARG A 27 10.60 -8.10 18.60
N ILE A 28 10.42 -6.91 18.01
CA ILE A 28 10.81 -6.67 16.62
C ILE A 28 12.27 -7.07 16.42
N SER A 29 12.51 -7.97 15.46
CA SER A 29 13.85 -8.35 15.04
C SER A 29 14.40 -7.31 14.07
N ALA A 30 15.72 -7.06 14.12
CA ALA A 30 16.38 -6.18 13.16
C ALA A 30 16.15 -6.64 11.70
N GLY A 31 16.08 -7.95 11.47
CA GLY A 31 15.79 -8.52 10.15
C GLY A 31 14.39 -8.17 9.63
N GLU A 32 13.40 -8.08 10.52
CA GLU A 32 12.03 -7.66 10.17
C GLU A 32 12.03 -6.18 9.74
N VAL A 33 12.71 -5.31 10.48
CA VAL A 33 12.83 -3.88 10.14
C VAL A 33 13.53 -3.71 8.81
N VAL A 34 14.65 -4.40 8.58
CA VAL A 34 15.38 -4.34 7.31
C VAL A 34 14.50 -4.78 6.15
N THR A 35 13.74 -5.87 6.32
CA THR A 35 12.81 -6.37 5.29
C THR A 35 11.73 -5.35 4.96
N LEU A 36 11.14 -4.71 5.97
CA LEU A 36 10.15 -3.65 5.77
C LEU A 36 10.76 -2.42 5.10
N CYS A 37 11.94 -1.97 5.53
CA CYS A 37 12.65 -0.86 4.88
C CYS A 37 12.94 -1.16 3.40
N LEU A 38 13.38 -2.38 3.09
CA LEU A 38 13.61 -2.82 1.70
C LEU A 38 12.32 -2.81 0.89
N CYS A 39 11.20 -3.27 1.44
CA CYS A 39 9.90 -3.21 0.74
C CYS A 39 9.46 -1.77 0.46
N GLY A 40 9.65 -0.86 1.41
CA GLY A 40 9.39 0.58 1.22
C GLY A 40 10.30 1.20 0.15
N PHE A 41 11.59 0.87 0.17
CA PHE A 41 12.56 1.29 -0.83
C PHE A 41 12.18 0.80 -2.24
N VAL A 42 11.85 -0.49 -2.38
CA VAL A 42 11.38 -1.07 -3.65
C VAL A 42 10.09 -0.40 -4.12
N ALA A 43 9.13 -0.10 -3.23
CA ALA A 43 7.92 0.63 -3.58
C ALA A 43 8.21 2.01 -4.17
N ALA A 44 9.19 2.74 -3.60
CA ALA A 44 9.62 4.02 -4.13
C ALA A 44 10.27 3.89 -5.51
N LEU A 45 11.16 2.90 -5.71
CA LEU A 45 11.78 2.63 -7.00
C LEU A 45 10.76 2.24 -8.07
N CYS A 46 9.84 1.32 -7.75
CA CYS A 46 8.75 0.93 -8.65
C CYS A 46 7.91 2.14 -9.04
N THR A 47 7.61 3.02 -8.09
CA THR A 47 6.85 4.25 -8.37
C THR A 47 7.63 5.22 -9.26
N ALA A 48 8.95 5.31 -9.07
CA ALA A 48 9.83 6.24 -9.80
C ALA A 48 10.16 5.80 -11.22
N PHE A 49 10.41 4.50 -11.42
CA PHE A 49 11.04 4.00 -12.66
C PHE A 49 10.12 3.14 -13.53
N LEU A 50 9.10 2.48 -12.96
CA LEU A 50 8.25 1.59 -13.76
C LEU A 50 7.14 2.38 -14.43
N ASP A 51 7.39 3.05 -15.56
CA ASP A 51 6.29 3.67 -16.28
C ASP A 51 5.40 2.65 -17.01
N LEU A 52 4.18 2.49 -16.51
CA LEU A 52 3.21 1.55 -17.06
C LEU A 52 2.54 2.04 -18.35
N ASP A 53 2.90 3.23 -18.85
CA ASP A 53 2.31 3.93 -20.00
C ASP A 53 0.77 4.00 -20.03
N LEU A 54 0.14 3.65 -18.90
CA LEU A 54 -1.27 3.80 -18.64
C LEU A 54 -1.52 5.29 -18.54
N ARG A 55 -2.01 5.89 -19.62
CA ARG A 55 -2.47 7.30 -19.69
C ARG A 55 -3.68 7.59 -18.78
N ILE A 56 -3.85 6.82 -17.71
CA ILE A 56 -4.94 6.87 -16.73
C ILE A 56 -4.40 7.55 -15.47
N PRO A 57 -4.99 8.66 -15.02
CA PRO A 57 -4.54 9.31 -13.80
C PRO A 57 -4.86 8.45 -12.56
N GLY A 58 -3.93 8.37 -11.61
CA GLY A 58 -4.11 7.61 -10.37
C GLY A 58 -3.60 6.16 -10.39
N HIS A 59 -2.99 5.69 -11.49
CA HIS A 59 -2.47 4.32 -11.58
C HIS A 59 -1.17 4.09 -10.79
N SER A 60 -0.46 5.15 -10.37
CA SER A 60 0.80 5.05 -9.62
C SER A 60 0.66 4.27 -8.32
N ILE A 61 -0.54 4.27 -7.72
CA ILE A 61 -0.81 3.52 -6.49
C ILE A 61 -0.61 2.02 -6.65
N ILE A 62 -0.82 1.45 -7.84
CA ILE A 62 -0.61 0.03 -8.13
C ILE A 62 0.83 -0.36 -7.85
N ARG A 63 1.78 0.50 -8.24
CA ARG A 63 3.22 0.28 -8.10
C ARG A 63 3.68 0.37 -6.64
N ALA A 64 2.96 1.12 -5.81
CA ALA A 64 3.26 1.33 -4.40
C ALA A 64 2.65 0.23 -3.51
N ILE A 65 1.36 -0.03 -3.68
CA ILE A 65 0.60 -0.91 -2.77
C ILE A 65 1.04 -2.37 -2.93
N PHE A 66 1.46 -2.80 -4.12
CA PHE A 66 1.86 -4.17 -4.39
C PHE A 66 3.10 -4.61 -3.58
N PRO A 67 4.25 -3.92 -3.63
CA PRO A 67 5.42 -4.23 -2.79
C PRO A 67 5.16 -3.98 -1.30
N MET A 68 4.30 -3.03 -0.93
CA MET A 68 3.92 -2.84 0.48
C MET A 68 3.08 -4.02 1.01
N ALA A 69 2.13 -4.52 0.22
CA ALA A 69 1.34 -5.70 0.56
C ALA A 69 2.23 -6.95 0.70
N PHE A 70 3.25 -7.08 -0.15
CA PHE A 70 4.27 -8.11 -0.03
C PHE A 70 5.04 -8.01 1.30
N GLY A 71 5.45 -6.81 1.70
CA GLY A 71 6.09 -6.57 3.00
C GLY A 71 5.21 -6.98 4.18
N PHE A 72 3.91 -6.69 4.12
CA PHE A 72 2.94 -7.17 5.12
C PHE A 72 2.79 -8.70 5.14
N ALA A 73 2.87 -9.36 3.98
CA ALA A 73 2.81 -10.81 3.91
C ALA A 73 4.05 -11.48 4.50
N LEU A 74 5.23 -10.85 4.41
CA LEU A 74 6.47 -11.34 5.02
C LEU A 74 6.56 -11.05 6.52
N VAL A 75 6.12 -9.85 6.93
CA VAL A 75 6.24 -9.33 8.30
C VAL A 75 4.88 -8.78 8.75
N PRO A 76 3.95 -9.63 9.20
CA PRO A 76 2.60 -9.23 9.59
C PRO A 76 2.58 -8.61 10.99
N ARG A 77 3.22 -7.45 11.15
CA ARG A 77 3.23 -6.68 12.41
C ARG A 77 2.38 -5.42 12.33
N ARG A 78 1.82 -5.02 13.47
CA ARG A 78 1.25 -3.67 13.63
C ARG A 78 2.36 -2.63 13.41
N SER A 79 2.05 -1.60 12.62
CA SER A 79 2.96 -0.51 12.22
C SER A 79 3.96 -0.87 11.11
N ALA A 80 3.87 -2.07 10.51
CA ALA A 80 4.71 -2.45 9.38
C ALA A 80 4.52 -1.50 8.19
N GLY A 81 3.28 -1.09 7.92
CA GLY A 81 2.94 -0.16 6.86
C GLY A 81 3.59 1.20 7.07
N THR A 82 3.59 1.71 8.29
CA THR A 82 4.16 3.00 8.64
C THR A 82 5.67 3.02 8.40
N ILE A 83 6.38 1.94 8.77
CA ILE A 83 7.82 1.79 8.50
C ILE A 83 8.09 1.77 6.99
N MET A 84 7.29 1.02 6.23
CA MET A 84 7.40 0.98 4.76
C MET A 84 7.12 2.35 4.14
N GLY A 85 6.07 3.04 4.57
CA GLY A 85 5.65 4.35 4.05
C GLY A 85 6.65 5.45 4.33
N THR A 86 7.21 5.53 5.54
CA THR A 86 8.25 6.50 5.88
C THR A 86 9.53 6.25 5.10
N THR A 87 9.95 4.98 4.96
CA THR A 87 11.13 4.61 4.17
C THR A 87 10.92 4.91 2.69
N ALA A 88 9.73 4.64 2.15
CA ALA A 88 9.38 4.96 0.77
C ALA A 88 9.39 6.46 0.51
N LEU A 89 8.86 7.27 1.45
CA LEU A 89 8.91 8.73 1.36
C LEU A 89 10.36 9.24 1.39
N ALA A 90 11.17 8.78 2.35
CA ALA A 90 12.58 9.16 2.45
C ALA A 90 13.36 8.83 1.17
N THR A 91 13.12 7.65 0.61
CA THR A 91 13.70 7.23 -0.68
C THR A 91 13.26 8.14 -1.82
N SER A 92 11.96 8.43 -1.92
CA SER A 92 11.41 9.30 -2.98
C SER A 92 11.96 10.72 -2.91
N LEU A 93 12.17 11.26 -1.70
CA LEU A 93 12.81 12.55 -1.49
C LEU A 93 14.28 12.52 -1.91
N GLY A 94 15.00 11.46 -1.54
CA GLY A 94 16.39 11.25 -1.97
C GLY A 94 16.54 11.20 -3.48
N LEU A 95 15.67 10.45 -4.18
CA LEU A 95 15.65 10.40 -5.64
C LEU A 95 15.37 11.78 -6.26
N LYS A 96 14.43 12.54 -5.69
CA LYS A 96 14.10 13.88 -6.14
C LYS A 96 15.27 14.87 -5.99
N VAL A 97 15.97 14.83 -4.85
CA VAL A 97 17.16 15.65 -4.62
C VAL A 97 18.31 15.25 -5.54
N GLY A 98 18.45 13.95 -5.83
CA GLY A 98 19.47 13.43 -6.76
C GLY A 98 19.20 13.71 -8.24
N GLY A 99 18.16 14.47 -8.60
CA GLY A 99 17.79 14.78 -9.98
C GLY A 99 17.06 13.64 -10.70
N PHE A 100 16.79 12.53 -10.02
CA PHE A 100 16.06 11.38 -10.52
C PHE A 100 14.55 11.52 -10.20
N ALA A 101 13.84 12.55 -10.69
CA ALA A 101 12.39 12.56 -10.47
C ALA A 101 11.56 13.42 -11.44
N GLY A 102 10.81 12.71 -12.30
CA GLY A 102 9.47 13.12 -12.77
C GLY A 102 8.34 12.73 -11.79
N MET A 103 8.67 12.34 -10.55
CA MET A 103 7.67 11.85 -9.58
C MET A 103 6.77 13.01 -9.11
N GLY A 104 5.50 12.95 -9.50
CA GLY A 104 4.51 13.96 -9.12
C GLY A 104 4.22 13.97 -7.63
N THR A 105 3.84 15.14 -7.10
CA THR A 105 3.49 15.32 -5.67
C THR A 105 2.41 14.36 -5.20
N GLY A 106 1.38 14.13 -6.02
CA GLY A 106 0.33 13.15 -5.71
C GLY A 106 0.86 11.72 -5.55
N ALA A 107 1.85 11.30 -6.35
CA ALA A 107 2.44 9.97 -6.22
C ALA A 107 3.20 9.83 -4.89
N MET A 108 3.99 10.83 -4.51
CA MET A 108 4.69 10.86 -3.21
C MET A 108 3.71 10.79 -2.03
N THR A 109 2.60 11.54 -2.11
CA THR A 109 1.55 11.51 -1.08
C THR A 109 0.92 10.12 -0.97
N SER A 110 0.51 9.51 -2.09
CA SER A 110 -0.04 8.15 -2.05
C SER A 110 0.97 7.14 -1.52
N LEU A 111 2.24 7.24 -1.94
CA LEU A 111 3.31 6.34 -1.52
C LEU A 111 3.50 6.40 0.01
N PHE A 112 3.57 7.61 0.58
CA PHE A 112 3.69 7.78 2.02
C PHE A 112 2.46 7.27 2.78
N LEU A 113 1.25 7.64 2.34
CA LEU A 113 0.01 7.35 3.08
C LEU A 113 -0.48 5.91 2.94
N THR A 114 -0.12 5.20 1.88
CA THR A 114 -0.55 3.81 1.66
C THR A 114 -0.15 2.92 2.83
N GLY A 115 1.06 3.08 3.36
CA GLY A 115 1.55 2.31 4.51
C GLY A 115 0.69 2.50 5.78
N PRO A 116 0.59 3.72 6.35
CA PRO A 116 -0.25 3.99 7.51
C PRO A 116 -1.74 3.66 7.30
N LEU A 117 -2.28 3.89 6.10
CA LEU A 117 -3.67 3.53 5.79
C LEU A 117 -3.87 2.02 5.76
N LEU A 118 -2.88 1.26 5.28
CA LEU A 118 -2.89 -0.20 5.40
C LEU A 118 -2.85 -0.60 6.87
N ASP A 119 -1.95 -0.06 7.69
CA ASP A 119 -1.92 -0.35 9.13
C ASP A 119 -3.29 -0.12 9.79
N LEU A 120 -3.90 1.05 9.55
CA LEU A 120 -5.22 1.39 10.08
C LEU A 120 -6.31 0.46 9.56
N SER A 121 -6.35 0.19 8.25
CA SER A 121 -7.36 -0.69 7.65
C SER A 121 -7.27 -2.12 8.18
N LEU A 122 -6.04 -2.59 8.39
CA LEU A 122 -5.76 -3.93 8.88
C LEU A 122 -6.00 -4.04 10.39
N MET A 123 -5.81 -2.96 11.16
CA MET A 123 -6.17 -2.94 12.59
C MET A 123 -7.63 -3.34 12.85
N TYR A 124 -8.54 -3.02 11.91
CA TYR A 124 -9.97 -3.35 12.02
C TYR A 124 -10.39 -4.59 11.23
N ALA A 125 -9.59 -4.99 10.24
CA ALA A 125 -9.91 -6.15 9.41
C ALA A 125 -9.60 -7.45 10.17
N ARG A 126 -10.65 -8.21 10.50
CA ARG A 126 -10.51 -9.58 10.98
C ARG A 126 -10.26 -10.51 9.78
N ALA A 127 -9.68 -11.68 10.02
CA ALA A 127 -9.31 -12.64 8.98
C ALA A 127 -10.36 -12.83 7.83
N GLY A 128 -9.88 -13.15 6.63
CA GLY A 128 -10.74 -13.52 5.49
C GLY A 128 -11.16 -12.35 4.62
N TRP A 129 -12.46 -12.23 4.30
CA TRP A 129 -12.97 -11.24 3.36
C TRP A 129 -12.72 -9.79 3.81
N GLN A 130 -12.70 -9.53 5.13
CA GLN A 130 -12.44 -8.17 5.64
C GLN A 130 -11.02 -7.71 5.32
N LEU A 131 -10.07 -8.63 5.11
CA LEU A 131 -8.73 -8.29 4.65
C LEU A 131 -8.74 -7.65 3.26
N TYR A 132 -9.52 -8.22 2.34
CA TYR A 132 -9.68 -7.71 0.98
C TYR A 132 -10.31 -6.32 1.02
N TRP A 133 -11.31 -6.11 1.88
CA TRP A 133 -11.89 -4.78 2.11
C TRP A 133 -10.88 -3.80 2.71
N GLY A 134 -10.05 -4.24 3.66
CA GLY A 134 -9.01 -3.40 4.26
C GLY A 134 -8.04 -2.86 3.21
N PHE A 135 -7.47 -3.75 2.38
CA PHE A 135 -6.59 -3.35 1.28
C PHE A 135 -7.28 -2.46 0.24
N MET A 136 -8.53 -2.79 -0.12
CA MET A 136 -9.30 -1.99 -1.07
C MET A 136 -9.56 -0.58 -0.52
N LEU A 137 -9.98 -0.45 0.74
CA LEU A 137 -10.23 0.83 1.41
C LEU A 137 -8.94 1.64 1.55
N ALA A 138 -7.83 1.02 1.97
CA ALA A 138 -6.54 1.68 2.06
C ALA A 138 -6.10 2.22 0.69
N GLY A 139 -6.26 1.43 -0.37
CA GLY A 139 -5.98 1.85 -1.75
C GLY A 139 -6.86 3.02 -2.18
N VAL A 140 -8.17 2.92 -1.99
CA VAL A 140 -9.13 4.00 -2.34
C VAL A 140 -8.81 5.30 -1.60
N VAL A 141 -8.66 5.25 -0.27
CA VAL A 141 -8.41 6.43 0.56
C VAL A 141 -7.06 7.06 0.21
N SER A 142 -6.01 6.27 0.06
CA SER A 142 -4.69 6.75 -0.33
C SER A 142 -4.72 7.48 -1.67
N ASN A 143 -5.43 6.91 -2.66
CA ASN A 143 -5.53 7.52 -3.98
C ASN A 143 -6.39 8.79 -3.95
N LEU A 144 -7.48 8.81 -3.21
CA LEU A 144 -8.30 10.02 -3.06
C LEU A 144 -7.51 11.17 -2.42
N VAL A 145 -6.69 10.90 -1.40
CA VAL A 145 -5.84 11.94 -0.82
C VAL A 145 -4.80 12.43 -1.83
N ALA A 146 -4.22 11.54 -2.64
CA ALA A 146 -3.35 11.93 -3.74
C ALA A 146 -4.07 12.78 -4.81
N LEU A 147 -5.34 12.50 -5.09
CA LEU A 147 -6.18 13.32 -5.96
C LEU A 147 -6.38 14.71 -5.37
N VAL A 148 -6.69 14.82 -4.08
CA VAL A 148 -6.87 16.11 -3.39
C VAL A 148 -5.58 16.93 -3.43
N VAL A 149 -4.43 16.33 -3.12
CA VAL A 149 -3.13 17.02 -3.18
C VAL A 149 -2.80 17.45 -4.61
N ARG A 150 -3.05 16.59 -5.61
CA ARG A 150 -2.85 16.94 -7.01
C ARG A 150 -3.81 18.03 -7.48
N GLY A 151 -5.06 17.98 -7.04
CA GLY A 151 -6.08 18.98 -7.31
C GLY A 151 -5.72 20.34 -6.72
N ALA A 152 -5.28 20.38 -5.47
CA ALA A 152 -4.80 21.58 -4.79
C ALA A 152 -3.58 22.17 -5.51
N ALA A 153 -2.59 21.34 -5.86
CA ALA A 153 -1.44 21.77 -6.65
C ALA A 153 -1.85 22.32 -8.02
N LYS A 154 -2.85 21.69 -8.67
CA LYS A 154 -3.37 22.16 -9.96
C LYS A 154 -4.14 23.47 -9.82
N LEU A 155 -4.89 23.69 -8.74
CA LEU A 155 -5.59 24.95 -8.48
C LEU A 155 -4.60 26.09 -8.23
N TRP A 156 -3.53 25.84 -7.48
CA TRP A 156 -2.47 26.84 -7.24
C TRP A 156 -1.64 27.14 -8.49
N ALA A 157 -1.47 26.16 -9.39
CA ALA A 157 -0.75 26.34 -10.66
C ALA A 157 -1.66 26.80 -11.82
N ALA A 158 -2.99 26.73 -11.68
CA ALA A 158 -3.95 27.04 -12.73
C ALA A 158 -3.92 28.51 -13.16
N ASP A 159 -3.43 29.40 -12.29
CA ASP A 159 -3.23 30.81 -12.63
C ASP A 159 -2.07 31.04 -13.64
N GLN A 160 -1.25 30.03 -13.94
CA GLN A 160 -0.05 30.21 -14.77
C GLN A 160 -0.03 29.44 -16.09
N LEU A 161 -0.77 28.34 -16.25
CA LEU A 161 -0.59 27.42 -17.39
C LEU A 161 -1.94 26.83 -17.86
N GLY A 162 -2.39 27.25 -19.04
CA GLY A 162 -3.68 26.92 -19.68
C GLY A 162 -3.90 25.44 -20.05
N GLY A 163 -3.76 24.52 -19.09
CA GLY A 163 -4.11 23.12 -19.23
C GLY A 163 -5.63 22.86 -19.24
N ARG A 164 -6.02 21.60 -19.47
CA ARG A 164 -7.44 21.15 -19.45
C ARG A 164 -8.19 21.74 -18.25
N ARG A 165 -9.34 22.36 -18.55
CA ARG A 165 -10.25 22.98 -17.57
C ARG A 165 -10.47 22.03 -16.40
N PHE A 166 -10.29 22.55 -15.18
CA PHE A 166 -10.42 21.79 -13.95
C PHE A 166 -11.75 21.00 -13.88
N GLY A 167 -12.84 21.59 -14.38
CA GLY A 167 -14.16 20.97 -14.44
C GLY A 167 -14.29 19.74 -15.32
N GLU A 168 -13.49 19.61 -16.38
CA GLU A 168 -13.48 18.39 -17.23
C GLU A 168 -12.55 17.32 -16.65
N TRP A 169 -11.44 17.73 -16.03
CA TRP A 169 -10.47 16.81 -15.45
C TRP A 169 -10.99 16.14 -14.16
N LEU A 170 -11.68 16.89 -13.30
CA LEU A 170 -12.05 16.43 -11.96
C LEU A 170 -12.98 15.20 -11.97
N PRO A 171 -14.09 15.14 -12.72
CA PRO A 171 -14.98 13.98 -12.72
C PRO A 171 -14.28 12.71 -13.22
N GLN A 172 -13.48 12.85 -14.29
CA GLN A 172 -12.67 11.75 -14.83
C GLN A 172 -11.62 11.28 -13.80
N ALA A 173 -10.96 12.22 -13.13
CA ALA A 173 -9.95 11.92 -12.12
C ALA A 173 -10.56 11.20 -10.90
N VAL A 174 -11.71 11.64 -10.38
CA VAL A 174 -12.36 10.96 -9.25
C VAL A 174 -12.65 9.49 -9.56
N MET A 175 -13.26 9.19 -10.71
CA MET A 175 -13.59 7.81 -11.09
C MET A 175 -12.34 6.94 -11.28
N THR A 176 -11.33 7.45 -11.98
CA THR A 176 -10.11 6.70 -12.26
C THR A 176 -9.29 6.46 -11.00
N TYR A 177 -9.19 7.44 -10.09
CA TYR A 177 -8.50 7.27 -8.82
C TYR A 177 -9.21 6.27 -7.90
N LEU A 178 -10.55 6.31 -7.83
CA LEU A 178 -11.34 5.32 -7.08
C LEU A 178 -11.11 3.90 -7.62
N LEU A 179 -11.30 3.72 -8.94
CA LEU A 179 -11.16 2.42 -9.59
C LEU A 179 -9.74 1.87 -9.44
N CYS A 180 -8.73 2.70 -9.71
CA CYS A 180 -7.33 2.29 -9.57
C CYS A 180 -6.99 1.93 -8.13
N GLY A 181 -7.45 2.71 -7.14
CA GLY A 181 -7.20 2.43 -5.74
C GLY A 181 -7.84 1.11 -5.29
N ALA A 182 -9.11 0.89 -5.68
CA ALA A 182 -9.84 -0.32 -5.36
C ALA A 182 -9.21 -1.57 -6.00
N VAL A 183 -8.93 -1.52 -7.31
CA VAL A 183 -8.32 -2.62 -8.06
C VAL A 183 -6.93 -2.92 -7.52
N ALA A 184 -6.11 -1.89 -7.27
CA ALA A 184 -4.75 -2.07 -6.74
C ALA A 184 -4.76 -2.79 -5.39
N GLY A 185 -5.66 -2.37 -4.49
CA GLY A 185 -5.84 -3.02 -3.19
C GLY A 185 -6.30 -4.47 -3.31
N LEU A 186 -7.35 -4.73 -4.07
CA LEU A 186 -7.91 -6.08 -4.25
C LEU A 186 -6.92 -7.04 -4.91
N VAL A 187 -6.25 -6.61 -5.98
CA VAL A 187 -5.24 -7.40 -6.68
C VAL A 187 -4.10 -7.74 -5.74
N SER A 188 -3.60 -6.76 -4.98
CA SER A 188 -2.51 -6.99 -4.02
C SER A 188 -2.93 -7.96 -2.91
N ALA A 189 -4.13 -7.80 -2.36
CA ALA A 189 -4.68 -8.73 -1.36
C ALA A 189 -4.79 -10.15 -1.92
N PHE A 190 -5.31 -10.30 -3.14
CA PHE A 190 -5.47 -11.58 -3.82
C PHE A 190 -4.15 -12.30 -4.07
N PHE A 191 -3.13 -11.57 -4.55
CA PHE A 191 -1.82 -12.15 -4.86
C PHE A 191 -1.07 -12.62 -3.62
N TRP A 192 -1.20 -11.91 -2.49
CA TRP A 192 -0.39 -12.18 -1.31
C TRP A 192 -1.10 -12.96 -0.19
N PHE A 193 -2.43 -12.91 -0.14
CA PHE A 193 -3.23 -13.45 0.98
C PHE A 193 -4.34 -14.42 0.53
N GLN A 194 -4.12 -15.18 -0.55
CA GLN A 194 -5.13 -16.12 -1.04
C GLN A 194 -5.48 -17.19 0.00
N HIS A 195 -6.77 -17.50 0.08
CA HIS A 195 -7.42 -18.38 1.05
C HIS A 195 -6.73 -19.77 1.13
N ASN A 196 -6.04 -20.07 2.23
CA ASN A 196 -5.68 -21.45 2.64
C ASN A 196 -6.93 -22.27 3.06
N GLN A 197 -8.02 -22.19 2.29
CA GLN A 197 -9.24 -22.96 2.55
C GLN A 197 -9.04 -24.44 2.16
N THR A 198 -8.22 -24.71 1.14
CA THR A 198 -8.04 -26.05 0.57
C THR A 198 -7.35 -27.04 1.53
N LYS A 199 -6.50 -26.56 2.44
CA LYS A 199 -5.83 -27.43 3.42
C LYS A 199 -6.70 -27.80 4.62
N ARG A 200 -7.74 -27.00 4.93
CA ARG A 200 -8.62 -27.26 6.08
C ARG A 200 -9.80 -28.16 5.74
N SER A 201 -10.29 -28.15 4.50
CA SER A 201 -11.29 -29.13 4.05
C SER A 201 -10.71 -30.55 3.99
N ALA A 202 -9.47 -30.71 3.50
CA ALA A 202 -8.81 -32.01 3.49
C ALA A 202 -8.51 -32.54 4.91
N ALA A 203 -8.12 -31.67 5.86
CA ALA A 203 -7.85 -32.08 7.24
C ALA A 203 -9.11 -32.39 8.07
N ASN A 204 -10.30 -31.99 7.62
CA ASN A 204 -11.57 -32.25 8.31
C ASN A 204 -12.33 -33.44 7.71
N GLU A 205 -11.91 -33.97 6.55
CA GLU A 205 -12.43 -35.21 5.96
C GLU A 205 -11.69 -36.47 6.47
N ASP A 206 -10.54 -36.31 7.14
CA ASP A 206 -9.73 -37.41 7.69
C ASP A 206 -10.00 -37.71 9.18
N CYS A 207 -11.10 -37.21 9.77
CA CYS A 207 -11.50 -37.61 11.13
C CYS A 207 -12.75 -38.51 11.08
N PRO A 208 -12.59 -39.84 11.12
CA PRO A 208 -13.69 -40.78 11.34
C PRO A 208 -14.24 -40.74 12.77
#